data_AF-A0A434NC96-F1
#
_entry.id   AF-A0A434NC96-F1
#
_cell.length_a   1.000
_cell.length_b   1.000
_cell.length_c   1.000
_cell.angle_alpha   90.00
_cell.angle_beta   90.00
_cell.angle_gamma   90.00
#
_symmetry.space_group_name_H-M   'P 1'
#
loop_
_entity.id
_entity.type
_entity.pdbx_description
1 polymer ?
#
loop_
_entity_poly.entity_id
_entity_poly.type
_entity_poly.pdbx_seq_one_letter_code
_entity_poly.pdbx_strand_id
1 'polypeptide(L)'
;GMFQVYRVAGGEAGMRHFMAQFGPCLKWPWTKLMDVPEFNDELVDLIATQSDDQAHGLSIRELEKIRDENLVAIMEALSKQNKGKGWGAGALHKDYTKQLARLAAKKPTASKAVEKAKAENPKKKKKG
;
A
#
# COMPACT_ATOMS: atom_id res chain seq x y z
N GLY A 1 -2.02 -10.44 9.70
CA GLY A 1 -3.44 -10.41 9.30
C GLY A 1 -4.32 -10.68 10.51
N MET A 2 -5.62 -10.40 10.41
CA MET A 2 -6.54 -10.36 11.57
C MET A 2 -6.52 -11.62 12.44
N PHE A 3 -6.58 -12.82 11.86
CA PHE A 3 -6.54 -14.07 12.65
C PHE A 3 -5.23 -14.28 13.43
N GLN A 4 -4.11 -13.72 12.96
CA GLN A 4 -2.86 -13.79 13.72
C GLN A 4 -2.88 -12.88 14.94
N VAL A 5 -3.58 -11.74 14.87
CA VAL A 5 -3.78 -10.86 16.03
C VAL A 5 -4.52 -11.62 17.14
N TYR A 6 -5.64 -12.27 16.79
CA TYR A 6 -6.40 -13.10 17.74
C TYR A 6 -5.60 -14.30 18.26
N ARG A 7 -4.78 -14.92 17.39
CA ARG A 7 -3.90 -16.00 17.82
C ARG A 7 -2.86 -15.52 18.84
N VAL A 8 -2.24 -14.36 18.62
CA VAL A 8 -1.28 -13.76 19.56
C VAL A 8 -1.98 -13.36 20.86
N ALA A 9 -3.19 -12.79 20.78
CA ALA A 9 -3.99 -12.44 21.96
C ALA A 9 -4.37 -13.66 22.82
N GLY A 10 -4.46 -14.85 22.22
CA GLY A 10 -4.64 -16.12 22.94
C GLY A 10 -3.40 -16.63 23.68
N GLY A 11 -2.25 -15.97 23.56
CA GLY A 11 -0.99 -16.40 24.17
C GLY A 11 -0.48 -17.72 23.58
N GLU A 12 0.31 -18.46 24.36
CA GLU A 12 0.90 -19.73 23.92
C GLU A 12 -0.15 -20.79 23.56
N ALA A 13 -1.30 -20.79 24.26
CA ALA A 13 -2.44 -21.65 23.96
C ALA A 13 -3.20 -21.25 22.67
N GLY A 14 -2.88 -20.08 22.11
CA GLY A 14 -3.28 -19.63 20.79
C GLY A 14 -4.78 -19.39 20.61
N MET A 15 -5.25 -19.52 19.37
CA MET A 15 -6.61 -19.14 18.96
C MET A 15 -7.71 -19.83 19.78
N ARG A 16 -7.54 -21.10 20.18
CA ARG A 16 -8.56 -21.81 20.96
C ARG A 16 -8.78 -21.16 22.32
N HIS A 17 -7.70 -20.75 22.97
CA HIS A 17 -7.76 -20.05 24.25
C HIS A 17 -8.38 -18.66 24.12
N PHE A 18 -8.03 -17.92 23.06
CA PHE A 18 -8.68 -16.65 22.76
C PHE A 18 -10.20 -16.79 22.59
N MET A 19 -10.65 -17.76 21.77
CA MET A 19 -12.08 -17.95 21.49
C MET A 19 -12.88 -18.39 22.73
N ALA A 20 -12.27 -19.12 23.65
CA ALA A 20 -12.93 -19.57 24.89
C ALA A 20 -13.42 -18.40 25.77
N GLN A 21 -12.77 -17.23 25.68
CA GLN A 21 -13.13 -16.03 26.44
C GLN A 21 -14.51 -15.48 26.06
N PHE A 22 -14.99 -15.76 24.84
CA PHE A 22 -16.24 -15.22 24.32
C PHE A 22 -17.46 -16.13 24.56
N GLY A 23 -17.27 -17.38 25.01
CA GLY A 23 -18.32 -18.40 25.12
C GLY A 23 -19.66 -17.93 25.71
N PRO A 24 -19.71 -17.44 26.97
CA PRO A 24 -20.94 -16.93 27.57
C PRO A 24 -21.37 -15.56 27.02
N CYS A 25 -20.42 -14.78 26.48
CA CYS A 25 -20.62 -13.41 26.06
C CYS A 25 -21.16 -13.27 24.62
N LEU A 26 -21.06 -14.30 23.77
CA LEU A 26 -21.52 -14.26 22.37
C LEU A 26 -23.02 -13.93 22.22
N LYS A 27 -23.82 -14.19 23.25
CA LYS A 27 -25.27 -13.94 23.24
C LYS A 27 -25.68 -12.60 23.86
N TRP A 28 -24.77 -11.84 24.49
CA TRP A 28 -25.22 -10.62 25.15
C TRP A 28 -25.43 -9.52 24.11
N PRO A 29 -26.43 -8.63 24.30
CA PRO A 29 -26.75 -7.55 23.39
C PRO A 29 -25.76 -6.38 23.58
N TRP A 30 -24.48 -6.63 23.31
CA TRP A 30 -23.38 -5.69 23.56
C TRP A 30 -23.38 -4.46 22.66
N THR A 31 -24.07 -4.50 21.51
CA THR A 31 -23.80 -3.55 20.44
C THR A 31 -24.78 -2.39 20.47
N LYS A 32 -24.26 -1.18 20.68
CA LYS A 32 -24.92 0.07 20.30
C LYS A 32 -24.91 0.31 18.77
N LEU A 33 -24.45 -0.66 17.98
CA LEU A 33 -24.31 -0.55 16.52
C LEU A 33 -25.65 -0.43 15.77
N MET A 34 -26.78 -0.57 16.47
CA MET A 34 -28.12 -0.35 15.91
C MET A 34 -28.68 1.04 16.26
N ASP A 35 -28.03 1.76 17.16
CA ASP A 35 -28.37 3.12 17.58
C ASP A 35 -27.50 4.10 16.79
N VAL A 36 -27.89 4.35 15.54
CA VAL A 36 -27.12 5.13 14.56
C VAL A 36 -27.85 6.43 14.20
N PRO A 37 -27.13 7.54 13.96
CA PRO A 37 -27.75 8.79 13.52
C PRO A 37 -28.40 8.63 12.15
N GLU A 38 -29.47 9.39 11.90
CA GLU A 38 -30.10 9.46 10.59
C GLU A 38 -29.13 10.08 9.57
N PHE A 39 -29.10 9.53 8.36
CA PHE A 39 -28.32 10.10 7.28
C PHE A 39 -29.08 11.29 6.67
N ASN A 40 -28.70 12.50 7.06
CA ASN A 40 -29.33 13.76 6.66
C ASN A 40 -28.27 14.84 6.33
N ASP A 41 -28.72 15.98 5.80
CA ASP A 41 -27.83 17.06 5.35
C ASP A 41 -27.01 17.65 6.51
N GLU A 42 -27.59 17.80 7.70
CA GLU A 42 -26.87 18.29 8.89
C GLU A 42 -25.69 17.39 9.26
N LEU A 43 -25.87 16.07 9.20
CA LEU A 43 -24.81 15.10 9.46
C LEU A 43 -23.72 15.15 8.38
N VAL A 44 -24.11 15.32 7.11
CA VAL A 44 -23.18 15.44 5.99
C VAL A 44 -22.32 16.70 6.15
N ASP A 45 -22.94 17.84 6.41
CA ASP A 45 -22.25 19.12 6.59
C ASP A 45 -21.28 19.08 7.80
N LEU A 46 -21.68 18.42 8.89
CA LEU A 46 -20.84 18.21 10.05
C LEU A 46 -19.57 17.42 9.71
N ILE A 47 -19.71 16.28 9.02
CA ILE A 47 -18.57 15.42 8.65
C ILE A 47 -17.66 16.12 7.63
N ALA A 48 -18.24 16.76 6.62
CA ALA A 48 -17.49 17.46 5.59
C ALA A 48 -16.64 18.59 6.19
N THR A 49 -17.24 19.42 7.05
CA THR A 49 -16.52 20.51 7.73
C THR A 49 -15.35 19.99 8.58
N GLN A 50 -15.57 18.94 9.37
CA GLN A 50 -14.50 18.34 10.17
C GLN A 50 -13.39 17.71 9.32
N SER A 51 -13.75 17.13 8.17
CA SER A 51 -12.79 16.59 7.21
C SER A 51 -11.91 17.71 6.61
N ASP A 52 -12.51 18.84 6.24
CA ASP A 52 -11.79 19.99 5.67
C ASP A 52 -10.85 20.62 6.70
N ASP A 53 -11.29 20.77 7.96
CA ASP A 53 -10.47 21.26 9.05
C ASP A 53 -9.26 20.35 9.31
N GLN A 54 -9.47 19.02 9.28
CA GLN A 54 -8.41 18.02 9.43
C GLN A 54 -7.41 18.05 8.26
N ALA A 55 -7.84 18.38 7.05
CA ALA A 55 -6.97 18.49 5.89
C ALA A 55 -5.97 19.67 6.01
N HIS A 56 -6.19 20.60 6.96
CA HIS A 56 -5.31 21.75 7.22
C HIS A 56 -5.02 22.58 5.96
N GLY A 57 -6.01 22.69 5.06
CA GLY A 57 -5.89 23.45 3.81
C GLY A 57 -5.06 22.78 2.72
N LEU A 58 -4.63 21.52 2.90
CA LEU A 58 -3.92 20.77 1.87
C LEU A 58 -4.84 20.39 0.72
N SER A 59 -4.32 20.48 -0.52
CA SER A 59 -5.00 19.93 -1.67
C SER A 59 -5.04 18.40 -1.63
N ILE A 60 -5.99 17.80 -2.34
CA ILE A 60 -6.08 16.34 -2.49
C ILE A 60 -4.77 15.74 -3.01
N ARG A 61 -4.08 16.42 -3.94
CA ARG A 61 -2.79 15.93 -4.48
C ARG A 61 -1.67 15.92 -3.44
N GLU A 62 -1.65 16.88 -2.53
CA GLU A 62 -0.68 16.90 -1.42
C GLU A 62 -0.99 15.79 -0.41
N LEU A 63 -2.26 15.58 -0.08
CA LEU A 63 -2.70 14.48 0.79
C LEU A 63 -2.36 13.11 0.19
N GLU A 64 -2.59 12.93 -1.11
CA GLU A 64 -2.21 11.71 -1.83
C GLU A 64 -0.70 11.47 -1.77
N LYS A 65 0.10 12.51 -2.00
CA LYS A 65 1.55 12.41 -1.93
C LYS A 65 2.01 12.00 -0.52
N ILE A 66 1.48 12.63 0.52
CA ILE A 66 1.79 12.29 1.92
C ILE A 66 1.39 10.84 2.22
N ARG A 67 0.20 10.42 1.79
CA ARG A 67 -0.27 9.03 1.95
C ARG A 67 0.70 8.06 1.28
N ASP A 68 1.07 8.32 0.03
CA ASP A 68 1.89 7.40 -0.75
C ASP A 68 3.32 7.31 -0.20
N GLU A 69 3.90 8.44 0.24
CA GLU A 69 5.19 8.47 0.94
C GLU A 69 5.15 7.65 2.24
N ASN A 70 4.10 7.81 3.05
CA ASN A 70 3.90 7.04 4.26
C ASN A 70 3.75 5.53 3.98
N LEU A 71 2.98 5.16 2.96
CA LEU A 71 2.79 3.76 2.57
C LEU A 71 4.10 3.12 2.12
N VAL A 72 4.91 3.81 1.32
CA VAL A 72 6.24 3.34 0.92
C VAL A 72 7.14 3.17 2.13
N ALA A 73 7.21 4.16 3.03
CA ALA A 73 8.03 4.08 4.24
C ALA A 73 7.65 2.89 5.14
N ILE A 74 6.35 2.64 5.33
CA ILE A 74 5.85 1.48 6.08
C ILE A 74 6.26 0.18 5.38
N MET A 75 6.08 0.06 4.07
CA MET A 75 6.45 -1.14 3.31
C MET A 75 7.96 -1.40 3.35
N GLU A 76 8.78 -0.37 3.24
CA GLU A 76 10.23 -0.47 3.39
C GLU A 76 10.62 -0.94 4.80
N ALA A 77 10.03 -0.36 5.83
CA ALA A 77 10.28 -0.77 7.22
C ALA A 77 9.93 -2.25 7.43
N LEU A 78 8.78 -2.70 6.93
CA LEU A 78 8.34 -4.09 6.99
C LEU A 78 9.27 -5.04 6.22
N SER A 79 9.87 -4.60 5.11
CA SER A 79 10.80 -5.40 4.30
C SER A 79 12.09 -5.79 5.04
N LYS A 80 12.48 -4.98 6.03
CA LYS A 80 13.70 -5.15 6.84
C LYS A 80 13.45 -6.00 8.11
N GLN A 81 12.19 -6.22 8.48
CA GLN A 81 11.83 -7.03 9.65
C GLN A 81 12.13 -8.52 9.45
N ASN A 82 11.92 -9.32 10.51
CA ASN A 82 12.11 -10.77 10.49
C ASN A 82 13.54 -11.15 10.03
N LYS A 83 14.55 -10.60 10.70
CA LYS A 83 15.98 -10.79 10.38
C LYS A 83 16.30 -10.44 8.91
N GLY A 84 15.68 -9.37 8.41
CA GLY A 84 15.86 -8.93 7.02
C GLY A 84 15.15 -9.78 5.98
N LYS A 85 14.37 -10.82 6.35
CA LYS A 85 13.57 -11.59 5.37
C LYS A 85 12.32 -10.83 4.92
N GLY A 86 11.88 -9.84 5.70
CA GLY A 86 10.58 -9.21 5.56
C GLY A 86 9.45 -10.09 6.09
N TRP A 87 8.27 -9.52 6.23
CA TRP A 87 7.05 -10.24 6.62
C TRP A 87 5.80 -9.57 6.01
N GLY A 88 4.80 -10.37 5.64
CA GLY A 88 3.57 -9.87 5.02
C GLY A 88 3.86 -9.01 3.78
N ALA A 89 3.29 -7.80 3.74
CA ALA A 89 3.49 -6.84 2.64
C ALA A 89 4.98 -6.48 2.43
N GLY A 90 5.80 -6.48 3.49
CA GLY A 90 7.23 -6.19 3.40
C GLY A 90 8.02 -7.25 2.63
N ALA A 91 7.65 -8.53 2.74
CA ALA A 91 8.29 -9.60 1.98
C ALA A 91 7.99 -9.46 0.48
N LEU A 92 6.72 -9.18 0.13
CA LEU A 92 6.31 -8.93 -1.25
C LEU A 92 7.01 -7.68 -1.83
N HIS A 93 7.04 -6.58 -1.07
CA HIS A 93 7.73 -5.35 -1.47
C HIS A 93 9.23 -5.60 -1.72
N LYS A 94 9.87 -6.41 -0.88
CA LYS A 94 11.28 -6.79 -1.05
C LYS A 94 11.53 -7.55 -2.35
N ASP A 95 10.67 -8.51 -2.67
CA ASP A 95 10.80 -9.29 -3.90
C ASP A 95 10.57 -8.40 -5.13
N TYR A 96 9.57 -7.51 -5.06
CA TYR A 96 9.27 -6.55 -6.10
C TYR A 96 10.43 -5.59 -6.37
N THR A 97 11.00 -4.96 -5.34
CA THR A 97 12.13 -4.04 -5.49
C THR A 97 13.39 -4.75 -6.02
N LYS A 98 13.63 -6.00 -5.60
CA LYS A 98 14.70 -6.84 -6.15
C LYS A 98 14.49 -7.14 -7.63
N GLN A 99 13.25 -7.38 -8.06
CA GLN A 99 12.92 -7.56 -9.47
C GLN A 99 13.16 -6.27 -10.27
N LEU A 100 12.73 -5.12 -9.76
CA LEU A 100 12.99 -3.83 -10.39
C LEU A 100 14.48 -3.54 -10.55
N ALA A 101 15.28 -3.79 -9.51
CA ALA A 101 16.74 -3.62 -9.56
C ALA A 101 17.39 -4.50 -10.64
N ARG A 102 16.92 -5.74 -10.81
CA ARG A 102 17.39 -6.65 -11.87
C ARG A 102 17.00 -6.14 -13.27
N LEU A 103 15.79 -5.61 -13.43
CA LEU A 103 15.33 -5.05 -14.70
C LEU A 103 16.12 -3.78 -15.05
N ALA A 104 16.35 -2.90 -14.08
CA ALA A 104 17.17 -1.70 -14.27
C ALA A 104 18.63 -2.04 -14.62
N ALA A 105 19.19 -3.11 -14.05
CA ALA A 105 20.53 -3.59 -14.36
C ALA A 105 20.65 -4.21 -15.77
N LYS A 106 19.55 -4.74 -16.33
CA LYS A 106 19.46 -5.11 -17.74
C LYS A 106 19.24 -3.83 -18.56
N LYS A 107 20.34 -3.19 -19.01
CA LYS A 107 20.30 -2.09 -20.00
C LYS A 107 19.26 -2.40 -21.09
N PRO A 108 18.50 -1.42 -21.59
CA PRO A 108 17.65 -1.67 -22.75
C PRO A 108 18.58 -2.07 -23.90
N THR A 109 18.49 -3.32 -24.35
CA THR A 109 19.03 -3.69 -25.66
C THR A 109 18.31 -2.79 -26.65
N ALA A 110 19.05 -1.86 -27.26
CA ALA A 110 18.54 -1.01 -28.30
C ALA A 110 17.76 -1.91 -29.27
N SER A 111 16.48 -1.59 -29.49
CA SER A 111 15.70 -2.31 -30.49
C SER A 111 16.47 -2.27 -31.80
N LYS A 112 16.54 -3.40 -32.53
CA LYS A 112 17.25 -3.52 -33.81
C LYS A 112 16.88 -2.43 -34.83
N ALA A 113 15.75 -1.73 -34.61
CA ALA A 113 15.34 -0.54 -35.35
C ALA A 113 16.33 0.64 -35.25
N VAL A 114 16.99 0.84 -34.09
CA VAL A 114 17.91 1.98 -33.86
C VAL A 114 19.28 1.73 -34.51
N GLU A 115 19.71 0.48 -34.62
CA GLU A 115 20.96 0.13 -35.33
C GLU A 115 20.83 0.26 -36.85
N LYS A 116 19.66 -0.10 -37.40
CA LYS A 116 19.40 0.03 -38.85
C LYS A 116 19.37 1.50 -39.30
N ALA A 117 18.88 2.41 -38.45
CA ALA A 117 18.83 3.85 -38.74
C ALA A 117 20.22 4.54 -38.78
N LYS A 118 21.25 3.96 -38.17
CA LYS A 118 22.63 4.52 -38.24
C LYS A 118 23.42 4.04 -39.46
N ALA A 119 22.99 2.97 -40.13
CA ALA A 119 23.70 2.38 -41.27
C ALA A 119 23.39 3.05 -42.62
N GLU A 120 22.33 3.86 -42.71
CA GLU A 120 21.87 4.50 -43.96
C GLU A 120 21.99 6.02 -43.88
N ASN A 121 23.23 6.54 -43.87
CA ASN A 121 23.45 7.96 -44.12
C ASN A 121 23.80 8.16 -45.61
N PRO A 122 23.00 8.87 -46.42
CA PRO A 122 23.19 8.92 -47.87
C PRO A 122 24.37 9.81 -48.27
N LYS A 123 25.24 9.30 -49.15
CA LYS A 123 26.35 10.04 -49.77
C LYS A 123 25.80 11.24 -50.56
N LYS A 124 26.18 12.47 -50.18
CA LYS A 124 25.88 13.70 -50.94
C LYS A 124 26.38 13.59 -52.38
N LYS A 125 25.47 13.61 -53.36
CA LYS A 125 25.81 13.83 -54.79
C LYS A 125 26.25 15.29 -54.97
N LYS A 126 27.50 15.50 -55.40
CA LYS A 126 27.97 16.78 -55.96
C LYS A 126 27.20 17.05 -57.26
N LYS A 127 26.54 18.21 -57.37
CA LYS A 127 26.08 18.75 -58.65
C LYS A 127 27.22 19.57 -59.25
N GLY A 128 27.56 19.25 -60.50
CA GLY A 128 28.32 20.13 -61.38
C GLY A 128 27.40 21.15 -62.04
#